data_AF-A0A497BZ04-F1
#
_entry.id   AF-A0A497BZ04-F1
#
_cell.length_a   1.000
_cell.length_b   1.000
_cell.length_c   1.000
_cell.angle_alpha   90.00
_cell.angle_beta   90.00
_cell.angle_gamma   90.00
#
_symmetry.space_group_name_H-M   'P 1'
#
loop_
_entity.id
_entity.type
_entity.pdbx_description
1 polymer ?
#
loop_
_entity_poly.entity_id
_entity_poly.type
_entity_poly.pdbx_seq_one_letter_code
_entity_poly.pdbx_strand_id
1 'polypeptide(L)'
;MSEQKHDDSVPFYPDHLVLEAKVALGVGILVVVIGIIGLFMPVGLGAPADPMDTPAHIKPEWYFLSLYQLLRFIPKTLGATAPVLAVLLVMVWPFLDHKQDQTTKTRQIRFWFSLVAVIIIIALTIWGEVS
;
A
#
# COMPACT_ATOMS: atom_id res chain seq x y z
N MET A 1 -12.15 -9.69 40.09
CA MET A 1 -11.16 -10.64 39.54
C MET A 1 -10.42 -9.91 38.43
N SER A 2 -9.38 -9.15 38.78
CA SER A 2 -8.57 -8.45 37.79
C SER A 2 -7.76 -9.48 37.02
N GLU A 3 -8.07 -9.65 35.74
CA GLU A 3 -7.25 -10.42 34.81
C GLU A 3 -5.81 -9.88 34.89
N GLN A 4 -4.90 -10.67 35.45
CA GLN A 4 -3.48 -10.35 35.41
C GLN A 4 -3.05 -10.49 33.96
N LYS A 5 -2.92 -9.35 33.27
CA LYS A 5 -2.28 -9.28 31.96
C LYS A 5 -0.84 -9.75 32.14
N HIS A 6 -0.54 -10.95 31.68
CA HIS A 6 0.82 -11.46 31.61
C HIS A 6 1.62 -10.49 30.74
N ASP A 7 2.70 -9.93 31.29
CA ASP A 7 3.57 -9.03 30.54
C ASP A 7 4.46 -9.89 29.64
N ASP A 8 3.95 -10.22 28.45
CA ASP A 8 4.70 -10.88 27.36
C ASP A 8 5.64 -9.88 26.67
N SER A 9 6.27 -8.98 27.43
CA SER A 9 7.17 -7.97 26.87
C SER A 9 8.56 -8.58 26.64
N VAL A 10 9.04 -8.46 25.39
CA VAL A 10 10.39 -8.87 25.02
C VAL A 10 11.34 -7.70 25.25
N PRO A 11 12.51 -7.88 25.89
CA PRO A 11 13.44 -6.80 26.12
C PRO A 11 13.96 -6.23 24.79
N PHE A 12 14.02 -4.90 24.70
CA PHE A 12 14.47 -4.20 23.48
C PHE A 12 15.90 -4.61 23.10
N TYR A 13 16.79 -4.69 24.08
CA TYR A 13 18.13 -5.22 23.94
C TYR A 13 18.28 -6.49 24.78
N PRO A 14 18.82 -7.58 24.22
CA PRO A 14 19.34 -7.70 22.84
C PRO A 14 18.31 -8.18 21.82
N ASP A 15 17.18 -8.74 22.26
CA ASP A 15 16.33 -9.61 21.44
C ASP A 15 15.63 -8.87 20.30
N HIS A 16 14.90 -7.79 20.61
CA HIS A 16 14.19 -7.01 19.59
C HIS A 16 15.16 -6.37 18.59
N LEU A 17 16.30 -5.85 19.06
CA LEU A 17 17.31 -5.27 18.18
C LEU A 17 17.92 -6.31 17.22
N VAL A 18 18.19 -7.52 17.70
CA VAL A 18 18.68 -8.61 16.84
C VAL A 18 17.61 -9.04 15.84
N LEU A 19 16.33 -9.08 16.24
CA LEU A 19 15.21 -9.37 15.32
C LEU A 19 15.13 -8.31 14.21
N GLU A 20 15.12 -7.03 14.56
CA GLU A 20 15.08 -5.93 13.61
C GLU A 20 16.27 -5.94 12.66
N ALA A 21 17.48 -6.21 13.17
CA ALA A 21 18.67 -6.35 12.33
C ALA A 21 18.54 -7.49 11.32
N LYS A 22 17.95 -8.63 11.71
CA LYS A 22 17.68 -9.75 10.79
C LYS A 22 16.64 -9.39 9.73
N VAL A 23 15.57 -8.68 10.11
CA VAL A 23 14.54 -8.20 9.17
C VAL A 23 15.15 -7.22 8.18
N ALA A 24 15.91 -6.23 8.66
CA ALA A 24 16.60 -5.25 7.81
C ALA A 24 17.58 -5.91 6.84
N LEU A 25 18.36 -6.90 7.30
CA LEU A 25 19.24 -7.69 6.45
C LEU A 25 18.45 -8.45 5.38
N GLY A 26 17.32 -9.08 5.76
CA GLY A 26 16.44 -9.77 4.82
C GLY A 26 15.87 -8.85 3.74
N VAL A 27 15.39 -7.66 4.12
CA VAL A 27 14.94 -6.62 3.17
C VAL A 27 16.10 -6.17 2.27
N GLY A 28 17.30 -5.96 2.83
CA GLY A 28 18.48 -5.60 2.06
C GLY A 28 18.86 -6.66 1.01
N ILE A 29 18.82 -7.94 1.38
CA ILE A 29 19.03 -9.04 0.43
C ILE A 29 17.98 -9.00 -0.68
N LEU A 30 16.70 -8.82 -0.34
CA LEU A 30 15.62 -8.75 -1.33
C LEU A 30 15.86 -7.62 -2.34
N VAL A 31 16.27 -6.44 -1.88
CA VAL A 31 16.60 -5.30 -2.76
C VAL A 31 17.75 -5.65 -3.70
N VAL A 32 18.81 -6.29 -3.20
CA VAL A 32 19.94 -6.73 -4.03
C VAL A 32 19.48 -7.75 -5.09
N VAL A 33 18.66 -8.73 -4.72
CA VAL A 33 18.14 -9.74 -5.65
C VAL A 33 17.30 -9.08 -6.75
N ILE A 34 16.38 -8.18 -6.39
CA ILE A 34 15.58 -7.43 -7.38
C ILE A 34 16.48 -6.59 -8.29
N GLY A 35 17.52 -5.94 -7.74
CA GLY A 35 18.49 -5.19 -8.51
C GLY A 35 19.27 -6.05 -9.50
N ILE A 36 19.70 -7.25 -9.09
CA ILE A 36 20.37 -8.21 -9.98
C ILE A 36 19.42 -8.64 -11.11
N ILE A 37 18.16 -8.93 -10.80
CA ILE A 37 17.15 -9.24 -11.82
C ILE A 37 16.99 -8.09 -12.80
N GLY A 38 16.94 -6.84 -12.32
CA GLY A 38 16.86 -5.64 -13.17
C GLY A 38 18.08 -5.43 -14.07
N LEU A 39 19.28 -5.91 -13.68
CA LEU A 39 20.46 -5.89 -14.54
C LEU A 39 20.36 -6.91 -15.69
N PHE A 40 19.80 -8.09 -15.43
CA PHE A 40 19.62 -9.13 -16.45
C PHE A 40 18.38 -8.89 -17.33
N MET A 41 17.38 -8.19 -16.82
CA MET A 41 16.14 -7.82 -17.52
C MET A 41 15.90 -6.31 -17.39
N PRO A 42 16.71 -5.48 -18.07
CA PRO A 42 16.58 -4.03 -17.99
C PRO A 42 15.26 -3.59 -18.61
N VAL A 43 14.45 -2.87 -17.83
CA VAL A 43 13.33 -2.09 -18.36
C VAL A 43 13.95 -0.90 -19.08
N GLY A 44 14.00 -0.94 -20.40
CA GLY A 44 14.65 0.10 -21.19
C GLY A 44 14.09 1.48 -20.89
N LEU A 45 14.97 2.49 -20.79
CA LEU A 45 14.55 3.89 -20.86
C LEU A 45 14.04 4.12 -22.28
N GLY A 46 12.79 4.55 -22.43
CA GLY A 46 12.19 4.85 -23.73
C GLY A 46 12.92 5.98 -24.48
N ALA A 47 12.40 6.36 -25.64
CA ALA A 47 12.89 7.54 -26.34
C ALA A 47 12.80 8.79 -25.43
N PRO A 48 13.66 9.81 -25.63
CA PRO A 48 13.52 11.08 -24.94
C PRO A 48 12.09 11.62 -25.07
N ALA A 49 11.55 12.16 -23.98
CA ALA A 49 10.18 12.67 -23.98
C ALA A 49 10.02 13.83 -24.98
N ASP A 50 9.06 13.71 -25.89
CA ASP A 50 8.65 14.78 -26.81
C ASP A 50 7.30 15.35 -26.34
N PRO A 51 7.22 16.63 -25.96
CA PRO A 51 5.95 17.25 -25.55
C PRO A 51 4.86 17.24 -26.63
N MET A 52 5.22 17.09 -27.91
CA MET A 52 4.27 17.07 -29.03
C MET A 52 3.79 15.66 -29.39
N ASP A 53 4.44 14.61 -28.87
CA ASP A 53 4.07 13.22 -29.10
C ASP A 53 3.66 12.55 -27.78
N THR A 54 2.36 12.28 -27.65
CA THR A 54 1.80 11.60 -26.46
C THR A 54 1.60 10.13 -26.78
N PRO A 55 2.35 9.20 -26.16
CA PRO A 55 2.13 7.77 -26.36
C PRO A 55 0.69 7.34 -26.08
N ALA A 56 0.17 6.39 -26.87
CA ALA A 56 -1.23 5.99 -26.80
C ALA A 56 -1.61 5.23 -25.50
N HIS A 57 -0.65 4.64 -24.79
CA HIS A 57 -0.87 3.79 -23.61
C HIS A 57 -0.07 4.25 -22.38
N ILE A 58 -0.16 5.53 -22.02
CA ILE A 58 0.49 6.06 -20.82
C ILE A 58 -0.24 5.53 -19.57
N LYS A 59 0.44 4.68 -18.81
CA LYS A 59 0.02 4.22 -17.49
C LYS A 59 1.08 4.63 -16.46
N PRO A 60 0.68 4.93 -15.22
CA PRO A 60 1.63 5.12 -14.14
C PRO A 60 2.22 3.77 -13.70
N GLU A 61 3.22 3.83 -12.83
CA GLU A 61 3.81 2.65 -12.20
C GLU A 61 2.79 1.79 -11.46
N TRP A 62 3.10 0.50 -11.29
CA TRP A 62 2.19 -0.53 -10.78
C TRP A 62 1.54 -0.18 -9.42
N TYR A 63 2.26 0.50 -8.54
CA TYR A 63 1.78 0.92 -7.22
C TYR A 63 0.76 2.07 -7.28
N PHE A 64 0.62 2.75 -8.42
CA PHE A 64 -0.39 3.78 -8.67
C PHE A 64 -1.57 3.30 -9.52
N LEU A 65 -1.52 2.09 -10.09
CA LEU A 65 -2.56 1.60 -11.01
C LEU A 65 -3.95 1.54 -10.38
N SER A 66 -4.06 1.09 -9.13
CA SER A 66 -5.34 1.02 -8.42
C SER A 66 -5.97 2.41 -8.22
N LEU A 67 -5.16 3.39 -7.83
CA LEU A 67 -5.59 4.78 -7.67
C LEU A 67 -5.97 5.38 -9.04
N TYR A 68 -5.14 5.17 -10.06
CA TYR A 68 -5.42 5.63 -11.41
C TYR A 68 -6.73 5.08 -11.98
N GLN A 69 -7.00 3.78 -11.77
CA GLN A 69 -8.25 3.15 -12.17
C GLN A 69 -9.44 3.70 -11.38
N LEU A 70 -9.28 3.95 -10.08
CA LEU A 70 -10.32 4.59 -9.26
C LEU A 70 -10.64 6.01 -9.78
N LEU A 71 -9.63 6.77 -10.19
CA LEU A 71 -9.81 8.12 -10.73
C LEU A 71 -10.55 8.14 -12.07
N ARG A 72 -10.44 7.09 -12.89
CA ARG A 72 -11.20 6.98 -14.15
C ARG A 72 -12.72 6.95 -13.93
N PHE A 73 -13.18 6.54 -12.74
CA PHE A 73 -14.59 6.58 -12.37
C PHE A 73 -15.06 7.95 -11.83
N ILE A 74 -14.13 8.85 -11.52
CA ILE A 74 -14.42 10.18 -11.01
C ILE A 74 -14.53 11.16 -12.19
N PRO A 75 -15.55 12.04 -12.24
CA PRO A 75 -15.65 13.04 -13.29
C PRO A 75 -14.40 13.93 -13.31
N LYS A 76 -13.95 14.31 -14.51
CA LYS A 76 -12.71 15.08 -14.72
C LYS A 76 -12.63 16.40 -13.91
N THR A 77 -13.77 16.95 -13.54
CA THR A 77 -13.89 18.15 -12.70
C THR A 77 -13.36 17.97 -11.28
N LEU A 78 -13.26 16.74 -10.78
CA LEU A 78 -12.74 16.41 -9.43
C LEU A 78 -11.43 15.61 -9.48
N GLY A 79 -10.82 15.48 -10.66
CA GLY A 79 -9.70 14.57 -10.89
C GLY A 79 -8.49 14.85 -9.97
N ALA A 80 -8.10 16.12 -9.82
CA ALA A 80 -6.98 16.50 -8.95
C ALA A 80 -7.36 16.58 -7.46
N THR A 81 -8.62 16.90 -7.15
CA THR A 81 -9.09 17.05 -5.76
C THR A 81 -9.30 15.71 -5.07
N ALA A 82 -9.71 14.68 -5.80
CA ALA A 82 -10.02 13.37 -5.22
C ALA A 82 -8.81 12.67 -4.57
N PRO A 83 -7.61 12.60 -5.19
CA PRO A 83 -6.41 12.06 -4.54
C PRO A 83 -6.02 12.81 -3.29
N VAL A 84 -6.09 14.15 -3.33
CA VAL A 84 -5.73 15.00 -2.19
C VAL A 84 -6.66 14.72 -1.01
N LEU A 85 -7.97 14.66 -1.27
CA LEU A 85 -8.94 14.29 -0.24
C LEU A 85 -8.73 12.86 0.27
N ALA A 86 -8.36 11.90 -0.57
CA ALA A 86 -8.07 10.53 -0.15
C ALA A 86 -6.87 10.47 0.82
N VAL A 87 -5.78 11.18 0.54
CA VAL A 87 -4.62 11.26 1.44
C VAL A 87 -4.99 11.94 2.76
N LEU A 88 -5.75 13.04 2.70
CA LEU A 88 -6.23 13.73 3.90
C LEU A 88 -7.14 12.83 4.75
N LEU A 89 -8.03 12.05 4.13
CA LEU A 89 -8.88 11.10 4.85
C LEU A 89 -8.05 10.05 5.60
N VAL A 90 -6.99 9.51 5.00
CA VAL A 90 -6.08 8.57 5.68
C VAL A 90 -5.35 9.25 6.85
N MET A 91 -4.92 10.50 6.68
CA MET A 91 -4.25 11.26 7.74
C MET A 91 -5.17 11.55 8.93
N VAL A 92 -6.45 11.81 8.67
CA VAL A 92 -7.44 12.07 9.73
C VAL A 92 -8.04 10.77 10.30
N TRP A 93 -7.88 9.62 9.61
CA TRP A 93 -8.41 8.32 10.01
C TRP A 93 -8.17 7.91 11.48
N PRO A 94 -6.95 8.03 12.07
CA PRO A 94 -6.74 7.68 13.48
C PRO A 94 -7.57 8.53 14.45
N PHE A 95 -8.00 9.72 14.03
CA PHE A 95 -8.89 10.59 14.82
C PHE A 95 -10.38 10.31 14.57
N LEU A 96 -10.74 9.55 13.54
CA LEU A 96 -12.11 9.09 13.33
C LEU A 96 -12.36 7.78 14.09
N ASP A 97 -11.39 6.87 14.10
CA ASP A 97 -11.53 5.56 14.75
C ASP A 97 -11.08 5.56 16.21
N HIS A 98 -11.91 6.15 17.07
CA HIS A 98 -11.68 6.15 18.52
C HIS A 98 -12.32 4.95 19.26
N LYS A 99 -13.04 4.07 18.54
CA LYS A 99 -13.81 3.00 19.18
C LYS A 99 -12.98 1.72 19.28
N GLN A 100 -12.72 1.31 20.51
CA GLN A 100 -12.22 -0.03 20.79
C GLN A 100 -13.25 -1.08 20.34
N ASP A 101 -12.76 -2.18 19.76
CA ASP A 101 -13.59 -3.31 19.39
C ASP A 101 -14.08 -4.04 20.63
N GLN A 102 -15.25 -3.64 21.12
CA GLN A 102 -15.81 -4.20 22.35
C GLN A 102 -16.43 -5.59 22.16
N THR A 103 -16.69 -6.03 20.92
CA THR A 103 -17.29 -7.33 20.64
C THR A 103 -16.55 -8.07 19.54
N THR A 104 -16.55 -9.41 19.61
CA THR A 104 -16.01 -10.28 18.56
C THR A 104 -16.68 -10.03 17.21
N LYS A 105 -17.97 -9.67 17.21
CA LYS A 105 -18.72 -9.32 16.00
C LYS A 105 -18.18 -8.05 15.34
N THR A 106 -17.90 -7.00 16.11
CA THR A 106 -17.33 -5.74 15.59
C THR A 106 -15.95 -5.98 14.97
N ARG A 107 -15.09 -6.73 15.67
CA ARG A 107 -13.77 -7.12 15.15
C ARG A 107 -13.88 -7.90 13.84
N GLN A 108 -14.82 -8.83 13.76
CA GLN A 108 -15.04 -9.65 12.57
C GLN A 108 -15.56 -8.82 11.40
N ILE A 109 -16.49 -7.88 11.64
CA ILE A 109 -16.98 -6.96 10.60
C ILE A 109 -15.83 -6.09 10.07
N ARG A 110 -15.00 -5.51 10.95
CA ARG A 110 -13.83 -4.69 10.56
C ARG A 110 -12.82 -5.51 9.77
N PHE A 111 -12.54 -6.74 10.19
CA PHE A 111 -11.70 -7.66 9.46
C PHE A 111 -12.24 -7.91 8.05
N TRP A 112 -13.52 -8.31 7.91
CA TRP A 112 -14.13 -8.53 6.59
C TRP A 112 -14.14 -7.28 5.72
N PHE A 113 -14.42 -6.11 6.30
CA PHE A 113 -14.35 -4.84 5.59
C PHE A 113 -12.94 -4.55 5.06
N SER A 114 -11.92 -4.72 5.90
CA SER A 114 -10.51 -4.54 5.49
C SER A 114 -10.09 -5.54 4.41
N LEU A 115 -10.53 -6.79 4.52
CA LEU A 115 -10.24 -7.84 3.55
C LEU A 115 -10.88 -7.53 2.19
N VAL A 116 -12.15 -7.12 2.18
CA VAL A 116 -12.85 -6.69 0.96
C VAL A 116 -12.16 -5.47 0.35
N ALA A 117 -11.73 -4.49 1.17
CA ALA A 117 -10.99 -3.34 0.68
C ALA A 117 -9.66 -3.73 0.01
N VAL A 118 -8.90 -4.65 0.61
CA VAL A 118 -7.65 -5.17 0.02
C VAL A 118 -7.93 -5.91 -1.30
N ILE A 119 -8.97 -6.74 -1.34
CA ILE A 119 -9.37 -7.46 -2.57
C ILE A 119 -9.75 -6.46 -3.67
N ILE A 120 -10.50 -5.40 -3.34
CA ILE A 120 -10.85 -4.33 -4.30
C ILE A 120 -9.59 -3.64 -4.83
N ILE A 121 -8.63 -3.30 -3.97
CA ILE A 121 -7.38 -2.66 -4.40
C ILE A 121 -6.62 -3.58 -5.36
N ILE A 122 -6.48 -4.87 -5.04
CA ILE A 122 -5.81 -5.84 -5.90
C ILE A 122 -6.54 -5.98 -7.24
N ALA A 123 -7.87 -6.10 -7.22
CA ALA A 123 -8.68 -6.20 -8.43
C ALA A 123 -8.53 -4.96 -9.33
N LEU A 124 -8.51 -3.75 -8.73
CA LEU A 124 -8.29 -2.51 -9.45
C LEU A 124 -6.86 -2.41 -10.03
N THR A 125 -5.84 -2.88 -9.32
CA THR A 125 -4.47 -2.95 -9.85
C THR A 125 -4.40 -3.87 -11.08
N ILE A 126 -4.97 -5.08 -10.98
CA ILE A 126 -4.97 -6.04 -12.10
C ILE A 126 -5.77 -5.47 -13.28
N TRP A 127 -6.92 -4.85 -13.02
CA TRP A 127 -7.71 -4.20 -14.07
C TRP A 127 -6.90 -3.09 -14.74
N GLY A 128 -6.31 -2.18 -13.96
CA GLY A 128 -5.53 -1.05 -14.48
C GLY A 128 -4.38 -1.50 -15.38
N GLU A 129 -3.74 -2.63 -15.05
CA GLU A 129 -2.70 -3.24 -15.88
C GLU A 129 -3.23 -3.74 -17.23
N VAL A 130 -4.42 -4.33 -17.26
CA VAL A 130 -5.03 -4.90 -18.48
C VAL A 130 -5.72 -3.84 -19.36
N SER A 131 -6.22 -2.74 -18.78
CA SER A 131 -6.99 -1.69 -19.50
C SER A 131 -6.15 -0.54 -20.03
#